data_AF-A0A1X9LLM8-F1
#
_entry.id   AF-A0A1X9LLM8-F1
#
_cell.length_a   1.000
_cell.length_b   1.000
_cell.length_c   1.000
_cell.angle_alpha   90.00
_cell.angle_beta   90.00
_cell.angle_gamma   90.00
#
_symmetry.space_group_name_H-M   'P 1'
#
loop_
_entity.id
_entity.type
_entity.pdbx_description
1 polymer ?
#
loop_
_entity_poly.entity_id
_entity_poly.type
_entity_poly.pdbx_seq_one_letter_code
_entity_poly.pdbx_strand_id
1 'polypeptide(L)'
;MTDSTAQHPQSGTDSGIRVLTAGVTAEEVAAVTVVVEAAVAAELESIHDEPAIAPSAWSHSQRALRQPLQPGRHGWRSFGGA
;
A
#
# COMPACT_ATOMS: atom_id res chain seq x y z
N MET A 1 -28.49 50.27 -12.28
CA MET A 1 -29.09 49.02 -12.79
C MET A 1 -28.08 48.35 -13.71
N THR A 2 -27.11 47.66 -13.11
CA THR A 2 -26.24 46.67 -13.77
C THR A 2 -25.81 45.73 -12.65
N ASP A 3 -26.57 44.66 -12.49
CA ASP A 3 -26.22 43.54 -11.62
C ASP A 3 -25.00 42.86 -12.23
N SER A 4 -23.91 42.78 -11.47
CA SER A 4 -22.68 42.12 -11.88
C SER A 4 -22.93 40.62 -11.86
N THR A 5 -23.06 40.04 -13.05
CA THR A 5 -23.26 38.62 -13.28
C THR A 5 -22.22 37.81 -12.51
N ALA A 6 -22.73 36.85 -11.72
CA ALA A 6 -21.98 35.95 -10.87
C ALA A 6 -20.84 35.24 -11.62
N GLN A 7 -19.63 35.36 -11.09
CA GLN A 7 -18.56 34.40 -11.34
C GLN A 7 -18.13 33.83 -9.99
N HIS A 8 -18.81 32.76 -9.55
CA HIS A 8 -18.27 31.90 -8.51
C HIS A 8 -17.18 31.04 -9.18
N PRO A 9 -15.92 31.07 -8.73
CA PRO A 9 -14.95 30.07 -9.19
C PRO A 9 -15.42 28.72 -8.66
N GLN A 10 -15.99 27.89 -9.53
CA GLN A 10 -16.10 26.46 -9.25
C GLN A 10 -14.68 25.90 -9.31
N SER A 11 -13.90 26.10 -8.25
CA SER A 11 -12.70 25.32 -8.00
C SER A 11 -13.16 23.96 -7.46
N GLY A 12 -13.86 23.20 -8.31
CA GLY A 12 -14.01 21.77 -8.11
C GLY A 12 -12.65 21.16 -8.36
N THR A 13 -12.10 20.52 -7.34
CA THR A 13 -10.96 19.63 -7.41
C THR A 13 -10.99 18.83 -8.72
N ASP A 14 -9.98 19.03 -9.57
CA ASP A 14 -9.79 18.21 -10.76
C ASP A 14 -9.39 16.81 -10.27
N SER A 15 -10.39 16.00 -9.90
CA SER A 15 -10.24 14.63 -9.39
C SER A 15 -9.65 13.71 -10.49
N GLY A 16 -9.42 14.23 -11.71
CA GLY A 16 -8.95 13.47 -12.86
C GLY A 16 -10.01 12.53 -13.45
N ILE A 17 -11.23 12.54 -12.90
CA ILE A 17 -12.33 11.64 -13.26
C ILE A 17 -13.21 12.31 -14.32
N ARG A 18 -13.44 11.60 -15.44
CA ARG A 18 -14.39 12.00 -16.49
C ARG A 18 -15.55 11.03 -16.59
N VAL A 19 -16.78 11.52 -16.40
CA VAL A 19 -18.01 10.73 -16.58
C VAL A 19 -18.47 10.85 -18.04
N LEU A 20 -18.51 9.72 -18.75
CA LEU A 20 -18.90 9.68 -20.17
C LEU A 20 -20.39 9.40 -20.39
N THR A 21 -21.07 8.90 -19.36
CA THR A 21 -22.49 8.56 -19.41
C THR A 21 -23.33 9.84 -19.45
N ALA A 22 -24.24 9.92 -20.41
CA ALA A 22 -25.18 11.04 -20.52
C ALA A 22 -26.31 10.92 -19.48
N GLY A 23 -26.86 12.06 -19.06
CA GLY A 23 -28.03 12.10 -18.17
C GLY A 23 -27.73 11.83 -16.69
N VAL A 24 -26.46 11.78 -16.30
CA VAL A 24 -26.05 11.63 -14.89
C VAL A 24 -26.25 12.96 -14.17
N THR A 25 -26.86 12.91 -12.99
CA THR A 25 -27.10 14.07 -12.14
C THR A 25 -25.84 14.49 -11.38
N ALA A 26 -25.80 15.74 -10.92
CA ALA A 26 -24.66 16.25 -10.14
C ALA A 26 -24.46 15.47 -8.83
N GLU A 27 -25.55 15.00 -8.21
CA GLU A 27 -25.51 14.18 -6.99
C GLU A 27 -24.88 12.82 -7.25
N GLU A 28 -25.24 12.15 -8.35
CA GLU A 28 -24.64 10.87 -8.73
C GLU A 28 -23.16 11.01 -9.06
N VAL A 29 -22.76 12.08 -9.75
CA VAL A 29 -21.33 12.36 -10.00
C VAL A 29 -20.58 12.51 -8.67
N ALA A 30 -21.11 13.29 -7.73
CA ALA A 30 -20.50 13.48 -6.43
C ALA A 30 -20.38 12.16 -5.65
N ALA A 31 -21.44 11.34 -5.65
CA ALA A 31 -21.44 10.05 -4.98
C ALA A 31 -20.36 9.12 -5.55
N VAL A 32 -20.27 9.02 -6.88
CA VAL A 32 -19.24 8.18 -7.54
C VAL A 32 -17.84 8.70 -7.28
N THR A 33 -17.62 10.01 -7.36
CA THR A 33 -16.31 10.62 -7.07
C THR A 33 -15.86 10.28 -5.65
N VAL A 34 -16.73 10.43 -4.65
CA VAL A 34 -16.41 10.09 -3.25
C VAL A 34 -16.05 8.62 -3.08
N VAL A 35 -16.79 7.71 -3.75
CA VAL A 35 -16.51 6.27 -3.68
C VAL A 35 -15.14 5.94 -4.28
N VAL A 36 -14.82 6.52 -5.45
CA VAL A 36 -13.54 6.31 -6.12
C VAL A 36 -12.38 6.89 -5.30
N GLU A 37 -12.53 8.10 -4.76
CA GLU A 37 -11.52 8.73 -3.90
C GLU A 37 -11.28 7.91 -2.63
N ALA A 38 -12.35 7.40 -1.99
CA ALA A 38 -12.22 6.53 -0.82
C ALA A 38 -11.50 5.21 -1.14
N ALA A 39 -11.78 4.60 -2.29
CA ALA A 39 -11.08 3.39 -2.72
C ALA A 39 -9.59 3.65 -2.97
N VAL A 40 -9.25 4.75 -3.65
CA VAL A 40 -7.86 5.15 -3.88
C VAL A 40 -7.13 5.41 -2.56
N ALA A 41 -7.76 6.11 -1.62
CA ALA A 41 -7.17 6.37 -0.31
C ALA A 41 -6.88 5.07 0.46
N ALA A 42 -7.80 4.09 0.43
CA ALA A 42 -7.62 2.80 1.08
C ALA A 42 -6.46 2.00 0.47
N GLU A 43 -6.33 1.98 -0.85
CA GLU A 43 -5.20 1.32 -1.52
C GLU A 43 -3.86 1.99 -1.18
N LEU A 44 -3.83 3.33 -1.16
CA LEU A 44 -2.62 4.06 -0.76
C LEU A 44 -2.24 3.78 0.70
N GLU A 45 -3.19 3.69 1.62
CA GLU A 45 -2.91 3.33 3.01
C GLU A 45 -2.26 1.94 3.09
N SER A 46 -2.77 0.96 2.34
CA SER A 46 -2.21 -0.39 2.32
C SER A 46 -0.77 -0.46 1.83
N ILE A 47 -0.36 0.44 0.93
CA ILE A 47 1.02 0.57 0.46
C ILE A 47 1.92 1.15 1.55
N HIS A 48 1.43 2.11 2.34
CA HIS A 48 2.20 2.69 3.44
C HIS A 48 2.33 1.75 4.65
N ASP A 49 1.42 0.80 4.78
CA ASP A 49 1.45 -0.24 5.81
C ASP A 49 2.33 -1.45 5.43
N GLU A 50 3.10 -1.38 4.33
CA GLU A 50 4.08 -2.42 4.01
C GLU A 50 5.06 -2.53 5.19
N PRO A 51 5.07 -3.68 5.90
CA PRO A 51 5.86 -3.79 7.11
C PRO A 51 7.33 -3.63 6.71
N ALA A 52 7.99 -2.63 7.30
CA ALA A 52 9.43 -2.50 7.20
C ALA A 52 10.02 -3.88 7.47
N ILE A 53 10.69 -4.47 6.47
CA ILE A 53 11.24 -5.83 6.55
C ILE A 53 12.39 -5.79 7.56
N ALA A 54 12.03 -5.78 8.84
CA ALA A 54 12.96 -5.95 9.92
C ALA A 54 13.51 -7.38 9.81
N PRO A 55 14.81 -7.59 10.01
CA PRO A 55 15.36 -8.93 9.92
C PRO A 55 14.65 -9.82 10.96
N SER A 56 14.03 -10.90 10.50
CA SER A 56 13.28 -11.80 11.37
C SER A 56 14.17 -12.43 12.45
N ALA A 57 13.56 -12.99 13.49
CA ALA A 57 14.30 -13.76 14.51
C ALA A 57 15.13 -14.90 13.89
N TRP A 58 14.65 -15.49 12.80
CA TRP A 58 15.38 -16.47 11.99
C TRP A 58 16.59 -15.86 11.25
N SER A 59 16.43 -14.67 10.65
CA SER A 59 17.54 -13.94 10.03
C SER A 59 18.63 -13.59 11.05
N HIS A 60 18.23 -13.26 12.27
CA HIS A 60 19.15 -13.00 13.39
C HIS A 60 19.92 -14.26 13.82
N SER A 61 19.24 -15.40 13.98
CA SER A 61 19.89 -16.64 14.42
C SER A 61 20.85 -17.22 13.37
N GLN A 62 20.57 -17.03 12.07
CA GLN A 62 21.47 -17.44 10.99
C GLN A 62 22.85 -16.77 11.05
N ARG A 63 22.98 -15.56 11.61
CA ARG A 63 24.29 -14.88 11.72
C ARG A 63 25.28 -15.66 12.57
N ALA A 64 24.82 -16.25 13.68
CA ALA A 64 25.66 -17.08 14.54
C ALA A 64 26.15 -18.36 13.83
N LEU A 65 25.39 -18.85 12.85
CA LEU A 65 25.69 -20.05 12.09
C LEU A 65 26.61 -19.81 10.87
N ARG A 66 26.90 -18.55 10.51
CA ARG A 66 27.83 -18.23 9.40
C ARG A 66 29.29 -18.49 9.76
N GLN A 67 29.60 -18.62 11.05
CA GLN A 67 30.91 -19.09 11.47
C GLN A 67 30.94 -20.62 11.38
N PRO A 68 32.04 -21.22 10.90
CA PRO A 68 32.19 -22.67 10.90
C PRO A 68 31.94 -23.23 12.30
N LEU A 69 30.88 -24.02 12.44
CA LEU A 69 30.55 -24.67 13.71
C LEU A 69 31.64 -25.68 14.02
N GLN A 70 32.38 -25.44 15.11
CA GLN A 70 33.42 -26.35 15.56
C GLN A 70 32.75 -27.60 16.18
N PRO A 71 32.96 -28.79 15.59
CA PRO A 71 32.51 -30.03 16.21
C PRO A 71 33.10 -30.17 17.62
N GLY A 72 32.26 -30.46 18.61
CA GLY A 72 32.75 -30.84 19.95
C GLY A 72 33.50 -32.18 19.93
N ARG A 73 33.99 -32.61 21.10
CA ARG A 73 34.82 -33.82 21.31
C ARG A 73 34.27 -35.14 20.73
N HIS A 74 33.00 -35.18 20.32
CA HIS A 74 32.32 -36.35 19.71
C HIS A 74 31.70 -35.99 18.35
N GLY A 75 32.41 -35.13 17.59
CA GLY A 75 31.94 -34.40 16.41
C GLY A 75 31.01 -35.16 15.47
N TRP A 76 29.84 -34.55 15.25
CA TRP A 76 28.74 -34.89 14.33
C TRP A 76 28.75 -36.35 13.88
N ARG A 77 28.17 -37.23 14.70
CA ARG A 77 28.00 -38.65 14.35
C ARG A 77 27.34 -38.74 12.97
N SER A 78 28.08 -39.27 11.99
CA SER A 78 27.59 -39.48 10.64
C SER A 78 26.59 -40.63 10.63
N PHE A 79 25.40 -40.43 10.06
CA PHE A 79 24.48 -41.52 9.73
C PHE A 79 24.87 -42.10 8.36
N GLY A 80 25.95 -42.86 8.34
CA GLY A 80 26.37 -43.65 7.18
C GLY A 80 26.55 -45.09 7.63
N GLY A 81 25.47 -45.88 7.55
CA GLY A 81 25.51 -47.33 7.69
C GLY A 81 25.62 -47.96 6.31
N ALA A 82 26.64 -48.81 6.15
CA ALA A 82 26.79 -49.76 5.06
C ALA A 82 25.73 -50.86 5.11
#